data_AF-A0A920DSY9-F1
#
_entry.id   AF-A0A920DSY9-F1
#
_cell.length_a   1.000
_cell.length_b   1.000
_cell.length_c   1.000
_cell.angle_alpha   90.00
_cell.angle_beta   90.00
_cell.angle_gamma   90.00
#
_symmetry.space_group_name_H-M   'P 1'
#
loop_
_entity.id
_entity.type
_entity.pdbx_description
1 polymer ?
#
loop_
_entity_poly.entity_id
_entity_poly.type
_entity_poly.pdbx_seq_one_letter_code
_entity_poly.pdbx_strand_id
1 'polypeptide(L)'
;MQEDLSDCDILLGVKEVPINDLIPEKTYLYFSHTIKEQHYNRQLLKKMLELNIKMVDYEVLTDINGKRIIGFGRYAGIVGCYNGFLAIGKHTGIYDLKPAYMCKDRKEMELELKKINLPKMKIIVTGAGRVGNGILELINIIGIKEVSKDDFLNKNFDQAVFVHLNTMDYNSRIDGKKGSKTDFYSNPKAYKSDFMKFAKQAEFFIAGHYYSADSPFLFTRDDAKSKDFKIKTVADISCDIDGPVASTIRCSSITKPIYGYNPDTETEDDYRKQDVITVMAVDNLPCELPKDASIGFGQNLLAYVMPNLIGDDLNNVIERATICENGKLKNSYRYLESYVMYDDNLS
;
A
#
# COMPACT_ATOMS: atom_id res chain seq x y z
N MET A 1 23.71 6.66 23.33
CA MET A 1 22.85 7.47 22.46
C MET A 1 23.26 8.91 22.69
N GLN A 2 23.56 9.66 21.63
CA GLN A 2 23.96 11.07 21.69
C GLN A 2 22.75 11.93 21.31
N GLU A 3 22.56 13.08 21.96
CA GLU A 3 21.43 13.97 21.69
C GLU A 3 21.77 15.04 20.63
N ASP A 4 23.02 15.50 20.62
CA ASP A 4 23.53 16.41 19.60
C ASP A 4 24.01 15.64 18.37
N LEU A 5 23.45 15.92 17.20
CA LEU A 5 23.79 15.26 15.94
C LEU A 5 24.63 16.15 15.01
N SER A 6 25.16 17.27 15.53
CA SER A 6 25.89 18.26 14.72
C SER A 6 27.19 17.73 14.11
N ASP A 7 27.79 16.70 14.71
CA ASP A 7 28.99 16.02 14.23
C ASP A 7 28.72 14.97 13.14
N CYS A 8 27.46 14.61 12.90
CA CYS A 8 27.07 13.64 11.89
C CYS A 8 26.93 14.29 10.51
N ASP A 9 27.45 13.65 9.45
CA ASP A 9 27.29 14.13 8.06
C ASP A 9 25.99 13.65 7.40
N ILE A 10 25.52 12.47 7.82
CA ILE A 10 24.38 11.77 7.25
C ILE A 10 23.37 11.46 8.37
N LEU A 11 22.13 11.89 8.18
CA LEU A 11 21.03 11.71 9.12
C LEU A 11 19.96 10.83 8.48
N LEU A 12 19.71 9.67 9.10
CA LEU A 12 18.78 8.66 8.63
C LEU A 12 17.52 8.65 9.50
N GLY A 13 16.35 8.75 8.89
CA GLY A 13 15.06 8.68 9.56
C GLY A 13 14.04 7.90 8.74
N VAL A 14 12.94 7.46 9.36
CA VAL A 14 11.83 6.86 8.60
C VAL A 14 10.89 7.95 8.08
N LYS A 15 10.59 8.94 8.91
CA LYS A 15 9.68 10.05 8.62
C LYS A 15 10.44 11.37 8.58
N GLU A 16 9.77 12.39 8.07
CA GLU A 16 10.24 13.77 8.08
C GLU A 16 10.66 14.26 9.46
N VAL A 17 11.68 15.12 9.47
CA VAL A 17 12.19 15.79 10.67
C VAL A 17 11.43 17.10 10.87
N PRO A 18 11.03 17.47 12.10
CA PRO A 18 10.43 18.77 12.35
C PRO A 18 11.32 19.91 11.85
N ILE A 19 10.71 20.94 11.26
CA ILE A 19 11.43 22.05 10.61
C ILE A 19 12.45 22.72 11.54
N ASN A 20 12.11 22.84 12.83
CA ASN A 20 12.96 23.48 13.84
C ASN A 20 14.16 22.62 14.27
N ASP A 21 14.15 21.33 13.94
CA ASP A 21 15.20 20.37 14.30
C ASP A 21 16.15 20.09 13.12
N LEU A 22 15.95 20.77 11.98
CA LEU A 22 16.82 20.64 10.82
C LEU A 22 18.19 21.28 11.08
N ILE A 23 19.24 20.53 10.80
CA ILE A 23 20.63 20.95 10.91
C ILE A 23 21.13 21.35 9.51
N PRO A 24 21.68 22.57 9.35
CA PRO A 24 22.19 23.04 8.06
C PRO A 24 23.32 22.16 7.50
N GLU A 25 23.43 22.13 6.16
CA GLU A 25 24.55 21.53 5.42
C GLU A 25 24.75 20.02 5.66
N LYS A 26 23.67 19.30 6.03
CA LYS A 26 23.68 17.84 6.22
C LYS A 26 23.03 17.09 5.06
N THR A 27 23.32 15.79 4.97
CA THR A 27 22.58 14.87 4.11
C THR A 27 21.49 14.17 4.90
N TYR A 28 20.25 14.22 4.44
CA TYR A 28 19.09 13.58 5.04
C TYR A 28 18.52 12.47 4.16
N LEU A 29 18.14 11.37 4.78
CA LEU A 29 17.46 10.25 4.15
C LEU A 29 16.20 9.87 4.94
N TYR A 30 15.03 10.10 4.35
CA TYR A 30 13.72 9.67 4.88
C TYR A 30 12.64 9.75 3.78
N PHE A 31 11.41 9.32 4.09
CA PHE A 31 10.23 9.61 3.25
C PHE A 31 9.83 11.08 3.45
N SER A 32 10.20 11.98 2.54
CA SER A 32 9.95 13.42 2.76
C SER A 32 8.51 13.83 2.49
N HIS A 33 7.79 13.05 1.67
CA HIS A 33 6.47 13.39 1.17
C HIS A 33 6.44 14.81 0.56
N THR A 34 7.44 15.16 -0.25
CA THR A 34 7.48 16.45 -0.96
C THR A 34 7.34 16.31 -2.48
N ILE A 35 7.68 15.15 -3.03
CA ILE A 35 7.78 14.91 -4.48
C ILE A 35 6.42 14.90 -5.22
N LYS A 36 5.30 14.82 -4.50
CA LYS A 36 3.93 14.88 -5.06
C LYS A 36 3.22 16.18 -4.68
N GLU A 37 3.99 17.23 -4.38
CA GLU A 37 3.48 18.56 -4.01
C GLU A 37 2.55 18.53 -2.77
N GLN A 38 2.83 17.65 -1.81
CA GLN A 38 1.98 17.53 -0.62
C GLN A 38 2.07 18.77 0.28
N HIS A 39 1.05 19.63 0.20
CA HIS A 39 0.98 20.95 0.84
C HIS A 39 1.57 21.06 2.26
N TYR A 40 1.31 20.09 3.14
CA TYR A 40 1.77 20.12 4.53
C TYR A 40 3.31 20.08 4.68
N ASN A 41 4.04 19.51 3.73
CA ASN A 41 5.51 19.43 3.73
C ASN A 41 6.17 20.43 2.76
N ARG A 42 5.43 21.43 2.26
CA ARG A 42 5.99 22.49 1.42
C ARG A 42 7.04 23.30 2.16
N GLN A 43 6.70 23.73 3.37
CA GLN A 43 7.60 24.54 4.21
C GLN A 43 8.85 23.76 4.60
N LEU A 44 8.75 22.43 4.76
CA LEU A 44 9.90 21.56 4.97
C LEU A 44 10.87 21.63 3.78
N LEU A 45 10.39 21.51 2.54
CA LEU A 45 11.25 21.59 1.35
C LEU A 45 11.89 22.98 1.19
N LYS A 46 11.13 24.05 1.43
CA LYS A 46 11.67 25.43 1.45
C LYS A 46 12.81 25.55 2.46
N LYS A 47 12.60 25.05 3.69
CA LYS A 47 13.62 25.08 4.74
C LYS A 47 14.85 24.27 4.36
N MET A 48 14.70 23.08 3.76
CA MET A 48 15.84 22.28 3.31
C MET A 48 16.69 22.99 2.25
N LEU A 49 16.05 23.73 1.34
CA LEU A 49 16.76 24.58 0.36
C LEU A 49 17.52 25.72 1.05
N GLU A 50 16.87 26.45 1.96
CA GLU A 50 17.53 27.54 2.73
C GLU A 50 18.74 27.05 3.52
N LEU A 51 18.65 25.85 4.08
CA LEU A 51 19.67 25.26 4.94
C LEU A 51 20.75 24.48 4.17
N ASN A 52 20.77 24.54 2.83
CA ASN A 52 21.69 23.79 1.99
C ASN A 52 21.70 22.27 2.26
N ILE A 53 20.55 21.71 2.65
CA ILE A 53 20.41 20.28 2.94
C ILE A 53 20.42 19.48 1.63
N LYS A 54 21.16 18.36 1.63
CA LYS A 54 21.02 17.30 0.63
C LYS A 54 19.90 16.34 1.05
N MET A 55 18.76 16.35 0.35
CA MET A 55 17.63 15.48 0.67
C MET A 55 17.56 14.31 -0.31
N VAL A 56 17.76 13.08 0.17
CA VAL A 56 17.66 11.84 -0.61
C VAL A 56 16.41 11.07 -0.17
N ASP A 57 15.40 11.01 -1.01
CA ASP A 57 14.10 10.46 -0.62
C ASP A 57 13.97 8.95 -0.87
N TYR A 58 13.58 8.24 0.18
CA TYR A 58 13.40 6.78 0.14
C TYR A 58 12.32 6.29 -0.84
N GLU A 59 11.36 7.14 -1.22
CA GLU A 59 10.27 6.77 -2.13
C GLU A 59 10.77 6.53 -3.57
N VAL A 60 11.83 7.23 -3.96
CA VAL A 60 12.36 7.29 -5.33
C VAL A 60 13.72 6.60 -5.50
N LEU A 61 14.23 5.94 -4.45
CA LEU A 61 15.36 5.01 -4.55
C LEU A 61 14.99 3.84 -5.45
N THR A 62 15.56 3.82 -6.65
CA THR A 62 15.24 2.88 -7.73
C THR A 62 16.50 2.25 -8.31
N ASP A 63 16.40 0.98 -8.72
CA ASP A 63 17.44 0.33 -9.51
C ASP A 63 17.51 0.93 -10.94
N ILE A 64 18.45 0.44 -11.75
CA ILE A 64 18.64 0.89 -13.14
C ILE A 64 17.41 0.68 -14.03
N ASN A 65 16.48 -0.19 -13.65
CA ASN A 65 15.25 -0.46 -14.38
C ASN A 65 14.06 0.35 -13.85
N GLY A 66 14.31 1.29 -12.92
CA GLY A 66 13.27 2.11 -12.28
C GLY A 66 12.46 1.35 -11.22
N LYS A 67 12.88 0.14 -10.82
CA LYS A 67 12.18 -0.60 -9.76
C LYS A 67 12.63 -0.04 -8.41
N ARG A 68 11.67 0.45 -7.62
CA ARG A 68 11.93 0.93 -6.26
C ARG A 68 12.67 -0.14 -5.46
N ILE A 69 13.69 0.24 -4.68
CA ILE A 69 14.59 -0.67 -3.96
C ILE A 69 14.05 -0.99 -2.57
N ILE A 70 13.68 0.04 -1.81
CA ILE A 70 13.25 -0.09 -0.41
C ILE A 70 11.81 0.39 -0.20
N GLY A 71 11.16 -0.12 0.84
CA GLY A 71 9.82 0.30 1.25
C GLY A 71 9.11 -0.75 2.09
N PHE A 72 7.98 -0.36 2.68
CA PHE A 72 7.26 -1.19 3.63
C PHE A 72 6.17 -2.07 3.03
N GLY A 73 6.01 -2.07 1.70
CA GLY A 73 4.89 -2.74 1.01
C GLY A 73 4.76 -4.23 1.34
N ARG A 74 5.87 -4.96 1.54
CA ARG A 74 5.84 -6.37 1.96
C ARG A 74 5.09 -6.54 3.29
N TYR A 75 5.42 -5.73 4.29
CA TYR A 75 4.79 -5.77 5.60
C TYR A 75 3.35 -5.25 5.59
N ALA A 76 3.04 -4.25 4.76
CA ALA A 76 1.66 -3.83 4.53
C ALA A 76 0.81 -5.00 4.00
N GLY A 77 1.34 -5.76 3.03
CA GLY A 77 0.68 -6.96 2.50
C GLY A 77 0.47 -8.04 3.56
N ILE A 78 1.49 -8.32 4.37
CA ILE A 78 1.44 -9.32 5.44
C ILE A 78 0.39 -8.94 6.50
N VAL A 79 0.51 -7.74 7.08
CA VAL A 79 -0.40 -7.29 8.15
C VAL A 79 -1.80 -7.06 7.61
N GLY A 80 -1.94 -6.49 6.41
CA GLY A 80 -3.25 -6.28 5.80
C GLY A 80 -3.98 -7.58 5.48
N CYS A 81 -3.26 -8.61 5.00
CA CYS A 81 -3.82 -9.94 4.85
C CYS A 81 -4.27 -10.52 6.21
N TYR A 82 -3.44 -10.38 7.25
CA TYR A 82 -3.77 -10.82 8.60
C TYR A 82 -5.04 -10.14 9.13
N ASN A 83 -5.12 -8.81 9.02
CA ASN A 83 -6.28 -8.03 9.46
C ASN A 83 -7.54 -8.35 8.64
N GLY A 84 -7.39 -8.72 7.36
CA GLY A 84 -8.48 -9.24 6.55
C GLY A 84 -9.06 -10.54 7.11
N PHE A 85 -8.22 -11.50 7.49
CA PHE A 85 -8.69 -12.72 8.17
C PHE A 85 -9.24 -12.45 9.57
N LEU A 86 -8.67 -11.48 10.30
CA LEU A 86 -9.22 -11.01 11.56
C LEU A 86 -10.63 -10.43 11.35
N ALA A 87 -10.86 -9.69 10.27
CA ALA A 87 -12.15 -9.14 9.92
C ALA A 87 -13.21 -10.24 9.67
N ILE A 88 -12.84 -11.30 8.94
CA ILE A 88 -13.71 -12.47 8.77
C ILE A 88 -14.08 -13.08 10.12
N GLY A 89 -13.11 -13.29 11.01
CA GLY A 89 -13.35 -13.84 12.35
C GLY A 89 -14.29 -12.96 13.18
N LYS A 90 -14.07 -11.64 13.18
CA LYS A 90 -14.93 -10.67 13.90
C LYS A 90 -16.34 -10.56 13.32
N HIS A 91 -16.49 -10.68 12.00
CA HIS A 91 -17.79 -10.64 11.32
C HIS A 91 -18.59 -11.93 11.57
N THR A 92 -17.96 -13.09 11.37
CA THR A 92 -18.65 -14.39 11.36
C THR A 92 -18.69 -15.10 12.71
N GLY A 93 -17.76 -14.79 13.62
CA GLY A 93 -17.62 -15.45 14.92
C GLY A 93 -17.07 -16.89 14.86
N ILE A 94 -16.66 -17.39 13.68
CA ILE A 94 -16.22 -18.79 13.51
C ILE A 94 -14.82 -19.06 14.10
N TYR A 95 -14.01 -18.02 14.29
CA TYR A 95 -12.75 -18.04 15.02
C TYR A 95 -12.43 -16.63 15.54
N ASP A 96 -11.44 -16.51 16.42
CA ASP A 96 -10.92 -15.24 16.92
C ASP A 96 -9.39 -15.19 16.79
N LEU A 97 -8.88 -14.03 16.37
CA LEU A 97 -7.46 -13.75 16.22
C LEU A 97 -7.06 -12.59 17.13
N LYS A 98 -5.91 -12.72 17.78
CA LYS A 98 -5.26 -11.61 18.49
C LYS A 98 -4.93 -10.48 17.49
N PRO A 99 -5.30 -9.21 17.73
CA PRO A 99 -4.92 -8.12 16.83
C PRO A 99 -3.40 -8.04 16.60
N ALA A 100 -2.97 -7.73 15.37
CA ALA A 100 -1.56 -7.77 15.00
C ALA A 100 -0.71 -6.82 15.87
N TYR A 101 -1.18 -5.60 16.14
CA TYR A 101 -0.48 -4.65 17.04
C TYR A 101 -0.31 -5.13 18.49
N MET A 102 -1.04 -6.16 18.92
CA MET A 102 -0.89 -6.77 20.24
C MET A 102 0.11 -7.95 20.23
N CYS A 103 0.50 -8.44 19.06
CA CYS A 103 1.52 -9.46 18.91
C CYS A 103 2.91 -8.83 19.11
N LYS A 104 3.80 -9.56 19.79
CA LYS A 104 5.18 -9.14 20.06
C LYS A 104 6.00 -8.99 18.78
N ASP A 105 5.78 -9.89 17.83
CA ASP A 105 6.48 -9.96 16.55
C ASP A 105 5.68 -10.78 15.54
N ARG A 106 6.17 -10.82 14.30
CA ARG A 106 5.58 -11.62 13.21
C ARG A 106 5.42 -13.09 13.59
N LYS A 107 6.35 -13.66 14.36
CA LYS A 107 6.31 -15.07 14.74
C LYS A 107 5.11 -15.36 15.64
N GLU A 108 4.84 -14.51 16.63
CA GLU A 108 3.62 -14.64 17.45
C GLU A 108 2.36 -14.48 16.60
N MET A 109 2.34 -13.48 15.71
CA MET A 109 1.20 -13.25 14.81
C MET A 109 0.92 -14.46 13.91
N GLU A 110 1.95 -15.10 13.36
CA GLU A 110 1.80 -16.29 12.51
C GLU A 110 1.31 -17.52 13.27
N LEU A 111 1.56 -17.62 14.58
CA LEU A 111 1.00 -18.71 15.40
C LEU A 111 -0.53 -18.62 15.52
N GLU A 112 -1.08 -17.41 15.49
CA GLU A 112 -2.53 -17.19 15.53
C GLU A 112 -3.23 -17.71 14.27
N LEU A 113 -2.54 -17.77 13.13
CA LEU A 113 -3.10 -18.25 11.85
C LEU A 113 -3.61 -19.69 11.94
N LYS A 114 -3.09 -20.50 12.86
CA LYS A 114 -3.55 -21.88 13.10
C LYS A 114 -5.00 -21.96 13.60
N LYS A 115 -5.55 -20.85 14.12
CA LYS A 115 -6.94 -20.76 14.57
C LYS A 115 -7.92 -20.54 13.42
N ILE A 116 -7.41 -20.14 12.25
CA ILE A 116 -8.24 -19.88 11.07
C ILE A 116 -8.85 -21.21 10.59
N ASN A 117 -10.17 -21.27 10.66
CA ASN A 117 -10.96 -22.37 10.13
C ASN A 117 -12.02 -21.79 9.19
N LEU A 118 -11.73 -21.82 7.89
CA LEU A 118 -12.58 -21.20 6.87
C LEU A 118 -13.58 -22.23 6.31
N PRO A 119 -14.84 -21.83 6.06
CA PRO A 119 -15.73 -22.62 5.24
C PRO A 119 -15.22 -22.66 3.79
N LYS A 120 -15.89 -23.43 2.92
CA LYS A 120 -15.70 -23.29 1.48
C LYS A 120 -15.96 -21.82 1.08
N MET A 121 -14.99 -21.19 0.45
CA MET A 121 -15.09 -19.82 -0.02
C MET A 121 -14.07 -19.53 -1.10
N LYS A 122 -14.33 -18.53 -1.91
CA LYS A 122 -13.43 -18.05 -2.95
C LYS A 122 -12.89 -16.68 -2.55
N ILE A 123 -11.56 -16.55 -2.62
CA ILE A 123 -10.83 -15.36 -2.22
C ILE A 123 -10.16 -14.74 -3.45
N ILE A 124 -10.32 -13.44 -3.63
CA ILE A 124 -9.62 -12.69 -4.67
C ILE A 124 -8.43 -11.97 -4.03
N VAL A 125 -7.25 -12.13 -4.60
CA VAL A 125 -6.05 -11.36 -4.26
C VAL A 125 -5.61 -10.57 -5.48
N THR A 126 -5.37 -9.27 -5.34
CA THR A 126 -4.87 -8.44 -6.44
C THR A 126 -3.46 -7.91 -6.20
N GLY A 127 -2.75 -7.69 -7.31
CA GLY A 127 -1.45 -7.01 -7.34
C GLY A 127 -0.26 -7.96 -7.25
N ALA A 128 0.74 -7.78 -8.11
CA ALA A 128 2.00 -8.54 -8.12
C ALA A 128 3.21 -7.73 -7.60
N GLY A 129 2.93 -6.66 -6.86
CA GLY A 129 3.95 -5.85 -6.21
C GLY A 129 4.40 -6.45 -4.88
N ARG A 130 5.13 -5.65 -4.10
CA ARG A 130 5.56 -6.02 -2.74
C ARG A 130 4.40 -6.36 -1.81
N VAL A 131 3.30 -5.60 -1.91
CA VAL A 131 2.08 -5.82 -1.13
C VAL A 131 1.47 -7.17 -1.49
N GLY A 132 1.19 -7.41 -2.77
CA GLY A 132 0.75 -8.71 -3.29
C GLY A 132 1.58 -9.89 -2.79
N ASN A 133 2.90 -9.81 -2.92
CA ASN A 133 3.78 -10.88 -2.44
C ASN A 133 3.71 -11.08 -0.92
N GLY A 134 3.55 -10.00 -0.15
CA GLY A 134 3.31 -10.10 1.30
C GLY A 134 1.99 -10.78 1.66
N ILE A 135 0.93 -10.54 0.88
CA ILE A 135 -0.34 -11.26 1.01
C ILE A 135 -0.14 -12.75 0.74
N LEU A 136 0.55 -13.10 -0.35
CA LEU A 136 0.82 -14.47 -0.75
C LEU A 136 1.65 -15.23 0.31
N GLU A 137 2.63 -14.58 0.94
CA GLU A 137 3.38 -15.17 2.07
C GLU A 137 2.42 -15.68 3.15
N LEU A 138 1.47 -14.85 3.59
CA LEU A 138 0.55 -15.22 4.67
C LEU A 138 -0.47 -16.28 4.23
N ILE A 139 -1.06 -16.12 3.05
CA ILE A 139 -2.02 -17.09 2.50
C ILE A 139 -1.41 -18.49 2.36
N ASN A 140 -0.16 -18.56 1.92
CA ASN A 140 0.56 -19.82 1.80
C ASN A 140 0.83 -20.47 3.17
N ILE A 141 1.08 -19.66 4.21
CA ILE A 141 1.22 -20.18 5.59
C ILE A 141 -0.10 -20.74 6.12
N ILE A 142 -1.23 -20.09 5.80
CA ILE A 142 -2.57 -20.59 6.15
C ILE A 142 -2.89 -21.88 5.39
N GLY A 143 -2.29 -22.09 4.21
CA GLY A 143 -2.47 -23.29 3.39
C GLY A 143 -3.67 -23.23 2.45
N ILE A 144 -4.13 -22.03 2.09
CA ILE A 144 -5.23 -21.86 1.13
C ILE A 144 -4.69 -22.10 -0.28
N LYS A 145 -5.38 -22.94 -1.05
CA LYS A 145 -4.93 -23.35 -2.38
C LYS A 145 -5.14 -22.25 -3.43
N GLU A 146 -4.08 -21.94 -4.19
CA GLU A 146 -4.19 -21.11 -5.40
C GLU A 146 -4.84 -21.91 -6.54
N VAL A 147 -5.75 -21.27 -7.28
CA VAL A 147 -6.38 -21.84 -8.48
C VAL A 147 -6.22 -20.92 -9.68
N SER A 148 -6.31 -21.50 -10.88
CA SER A 148 -6.28 -20.71 -12.12
C SER A 148 -7.50 -19.80 -12.21
N LYS A 149 -7.41 -18.73 -13.00
CA LYS A 149 -8.53 -17.80 -13.25
C LYS A 149 -9.73 -18.52 -13.87
N ASP A 150 -9.47 -19.46 -14.77
CA ASP A 150 -10.50 -20.28 -15.41
C ASP A 150 -11.20 -21.18 -14.39
N ASP A 151 -10.42 -21.91 -13.59
CA ASP A 151 -10.95 -22.76 -12.52
C ASP A 151 -11.74 -21.95 -11.49
N PHE A 152 -11.26 -20.76 -11.13
CA PHE A 152 -11.94 -19.86 -10.21
C PHE A 152 -13.32 -19.42 -10.74
N LEU A 153 -13.44 -19.17 -12.04
CA LEU A 153 -14.69 -18.73 -12.66
C LEU A 153 -15.65 -19.89 -12.94
N ASN A 154 -15.14 -21.07 -13.27
CA ASN A 154 -15.93 -22.15 -13.84
C ASN A 154 -16.11 -23.39 -12.93
N LYS A 155 -15.35 -23.51 -11.83
CA LYS A 155 -15.42 -24.66 -10.92
C LYS A 155 -15.95 -24.29 -9.54
N ASN A 156 -16.51 -25.29 -8.86
CA ASN A 156 -16.84 -25.25 -7.44
C ASN A 156 -15.77 -26.00 -6.64
N PHE A 157 -15.56 -25.56 -5.39
CA PHE A 157 -14.58 -26.13 -4.49
C PHE A 157 -15.24 -26.50 -3.17
N ASP A 158 -14.73 -27.55 -2.54
CA ASP A 158 -15.15 -28.06 -1.23
C ASP A 158 -14.38 -27.40 -0.06
N GLN A 159 -13.40 -26.57 -0.37
CA GLN A 159 -12.51 -25.88 0.55
C GLN A 159 -12.32 -24.41 0.15
N ALA A 160 -11.68 -23.63 1.00
CA ALA A 160 -11.25 -22.28 0.65
C ALA A 160 -10.18 -22.32 -0.45
N VAL A 161 -10.35 -21.50 -1.49
CA VAL A 161 -9.36 -21.32 -2.56
C VAL A 161 -9.18 -19.83 -2.84
N PHE A 162 -8.04 -19.46 -3.43
CA PHE A 162 -7.81 -18.09 -3.86
C PHE A 162 -7.34 -18.02 -5.32
N VAL A 163 -7.60 -16.88 -5.96
CA VAL A 163 -7.03 -16.52 -7.26
C VAL A 163 -6.18 -15.27 -7.11
N HIS A 164 -4.99 -15.30 -7.70
CA HIS A 164 -4.11 -14.14 -7.78
C HIS A 164 -4.28 -13.41 -9.12
N LEU A 165 -4.71 -12.14 -9.06
CA LEU A 165 -5.02 -11.32 -10.22
C LEU A 165 -4.02 -10.18 -10.40
N ASN A 166 -3.58 -10.04 -11.64
CA ASN A 166 -2.78 -8.92 -12.12
C ASN A 166 -3.65 -7.86 -12.79
N THR A 167 -3.06 -6.68 -12.99
CA THR A 167 -3.73 -5.49 -13.60
C THR A 167 -4.54 -5.85 -14.85
N MET A 168 -4.00 -6.68 -15.75
CA MET A 168 -4.66 -7.01 -17.02
C MET A 168 -5.72 -8.13 -16.92
N ASP A 169 -5.84 -8.79 -15.76
CA ASP A 169 -6.84 -9.85 -15.60
C ASP A 169 -8.25 -9.29 -15.37
N TYR A 170 -8.32 -8.06 -14.82
CA TYR A 170 -9.55 -7.36 -14.49
C TYR A 170 -9.69 -6.00 -15.20
N ASN A 171 -8.85 -5.70 -16.19
CA ASN A 171 -9.00 -4.52 -17.04
C ASN A 171 -9.03 -4.91 -18.51
N SER A 172 -10.04 -4.41 -19.24
CA SER A 172 -10.19 -4.62 -20.68
C SER A 172 -10.28 -3.27 -21.40
N ARG A 173 -9.77 -3.19 -22.63
CA ARG A 173 -9.93 -1.96 -23.42
C ARG A 173 -11.38 -1.80 -23.84
N ILE A 174 -11.87 -0.57 -23.78
CA ILE A 174 -13.24 -0.23 -24.18
C ILE A 174 -13.46 -0.49 -25.68
N ASP A 175 -12.42 -0.30 -26.50
CA ASP A 175 -12.44 -0.52 -27.95
C ASP A 175 -12.31 -2.00 -28.37
N GLY A 176 -12.24 -2.94 -27.41
CA GLY A 176 -12.13 -4.37 -27.65
C GLY A 176 -10.75 -4.83 -28.14
N LYS A 177 -9.77 -3.94 -28.31
CA LYS A 177 -8.40 -4.32 -28.67
C LYS A 177 -7.70 -5.02 -27.51
N LYS A 178 -6.66 -5.79 -27.83
CA LYS A 178 -5.79 -6.39 -26.82
C LYS A 178 -5.03 -5.30 -26.07
N GLY A 179 -5.30 -5.17 -24.77
CA GLY A 179 -4.58 -4.27 -23.89
C GLY A 179 -3.22 -4.83 -23.47
N SER A 180 -2.36 -3.95 -22.95
CA SER A 180 -1.10 -4.31 -22.30
C SER A 180 -0.90 -3.49 -21.03
N LYS A 181 -0.08 -3.99 -20.11
CA LYS A 181 0.19 -3.29 -18.85
C LYS A 181 0.79 -1.89 -19.07
N THR A 182 1.70 -1.77 -20.04
CA THR A 182 2.32 -0.48 -20.40
C THR A 182 1.28 0.49 -20.95
N ASP A 183 0.42 0.04 -21.86
CA ASP A 183 -0.64 0.88 -22.42
C ASP A 183 -1.70 1.25 -21.38
N PHE A 184 -2.04 0.36 -20.45
CA PHE A 184 -2.93 0.67 -19.33
C PHE A 184 -2.37 1.80 -18.46
N TYR A 185 -1.08 1.78 -18.13
CA TYR A 185 -0.47 2.84 -17.32
C TYR A 185 -0.33 4.17 -18.05
N SER A 186 -0.14 4.15 -19.37
CA SER A 186 -0.10 5.39 -20.16
C SER A 186 -1.49 5.94 -20.48
N ASN A 187 -2.49 5.07 -20.63
CA ASN A 187 -3.82 5.41 -21.13
C ASN A 187 -4.96 4.76 -20.31
N PRO A 188 -5.04 4.96 -18.98
CA PRO A 188 -5.99 4.22 -18.13
C PRO A 188 -7.46 4.47 -18.50
N LYS A 189 -7.80 5.66 -19.02
CA LYS A 189 -9.16 6.03 -19.49
C LYS A 189 -9.66 5.21 -20.68
N ALA A 190 -8.76 4.54 -21.41
CA ALA A 190 -9.14 3.67 -22.53
C ALA A 190 -9.63 2.28 -22.06
N TYR A 191 -9.64 2.04 -20.74
CA TYR A 191 -9.97 0.77 -20.14
C TYR A 191 -11.23 0.85 -19.28
N LYS A 192 -11.88 -0.30 -19.13
CA LYS A 192 -12.97 -0.55 -18.18
C LYS A 192 -12.61 -1.74 -17.30
N SER A 193 -13.26 -1.81 -16.14
CA SER A 193 -13.10 -2.95 -15.25
C SER A 193 -13.93 -4.14 -15.71
N ASP A 194 -13.29 -5.30 -15.68
CA ASP A 194 -13.90 -6.62 -15.85
C ASP A 194 -13.95 -7.36 -14.49
N PHE A 195 -13.61 -6.71 -13.38
CA PHE A 195 -13.47 -7.33 -12.07
C PHE A 195 -14.75 -8.02 -11.60
N MET A 196 -15.92 -7.52 -12.02
CA MET A 196 -17.21 -8.10 -11.64
C MET A 196 -17.34 -9.58 -12.00
N LYS A 197 -16.66 -10.09 -13.03
CA LYS A 197 -16.67 -11.53 -13.32
C LYS A 197 -16.12 -12.37 -12.15
N PHE A 198 -15.16 -11.82 -11.40
CA PHE A 198 -14.62 -12.44 -10.19
C PHE A 198 -15.45 -12.10 -8.95
N ALA A 199 -15.90 -10.85 -8.79
CA ALA A 199 -16.69 -10.43 -7.63
C ALA A 199 -18.01 -11.20 -7.46
N LYS A 200 -18.56 -11.73 -8.56
CA LYS A 200 -19.74 -12.62 -8.54
C LYS A 200 -19.47 -14.04 -8.05
N GLN A 201 -18.20 -14.40 -7.90
CA GLN A 201 -17.74 -15.73 -7.52
C GLN A 201 -17.10 -15.78 -6.14
N ALA A 202 -16.77 -14.63 -5.54
CA ALA A 202 -15.91 -14.56 -4.35
C ALA A 202 -16.61 -13.89 -3.18
N GLU A 203 -16.34 -14.37 -1.98
CA GLU A 203 -16.85 -13.81 -0.73
C GLU A 203 -15.85 -12.88 -0.04
N PHE A 204 -14.54 -13.03 -0.34
CA PHE A 204 -13.48 -12.23 0.28
C PHE A 204 -12.55 -11.64 -0.79
N PHE A 205 -12.25 -10.35 -0.65
CA PHE A 205 -11.33 -9.64 -1.52
C PHE A 205 -10.21 -8.98 -0.72
N ILE A 206 -8.96 -9.26 -1.09
CA ILE A 206 -7.76 -8.61 -0.56
C ILE A 206 -7.14 -7.73 -1.64
N ALA A 207 -7.22 -6.42 -1.45
CA ALA A 207 -6.72 -5.44 -2.39
C ALA A 207 -5.23 -5.16 -2.11
N GLY A 208 -4.35 -5.67 -2.97
CA GLY A 208 -2.90 -5.39 -2.94
C GLY A 208 -2.41 -4.70 -4.21
N HIS A 209 -3.34 -4.10 -4.96
CA HIS A 209 -3.08 -3.47 -6.24
C HIS A 209 -2.51 -2.06 -6.07
N TYR A 210 -1.95 -1.56 -7.18
CA TYR A 210 -1.62 -0.15 -7.30
C TYR A 210 -2.74 0.53 -8.07
N TYR A 211 -3.17 1.68 -7.59
CA TYR A 211 -4.14 2.53 -8.25
C TYR A 211 -3.53 3.87 -8.59
N SER A 212 -3.88 4.40 -9.76
CA SER A 212 -3.53 5.75 -10.19
C SER A 212 -4.79 6.51 -10.52
N ALA A 213 -4.76 7.83 -10.33
CA ALA A 213 -5.80 8.73 -10.82
C ALA A 213 -6.14 8.39 -12.28
N ASP A 214 -7.43 8.40 -12.61
CA ASP A 214 -8.01 7.99 -13.91
C ASP A 214 -8.09 6.49 -14.22
N SER A 215 -7.61 5.61 -13.35
CA SER A 215 -7.85 4.16 -13.51
C SER A 215 -9.31 3.80 -13.19
N PRO A 216 -9.90 2.83 -13.91
CA PRO A 216 -11.27 2.40 -13.60
C PRO A 216 -11.35 1.81 -12.19
N PHE A 217 -12.51 1.95 -11.56
CA PHE A 217 -12.83 1.25 -10.32
C PHE A 217 -12.71 -0.25 -10.53
N LEU A 218 -12.18 -0.99 -9.55
CA LEU A 218 -12.31 -2.45 -9.55
C LEU A 218 -13.81 -2.80 -9.47
N PHE A 219 -14.52 -2.27 -8.48
CA PHE A 219 -15.98 -2.31 -8.45
C PHE A 219 -16.53 -0.97 -7.96
N THR A 220 -17.67 -0.57 -8.53
CA THR A 220 -18.38 0.67 -8.21
C THR A 220 -19.40 0.47 -7.09
N ARG A 221 -20.02 1.56 -6.62
CA ARG A 221 -21.13 1.48 -5.65
C ARG A 221 -22.34 0.74 -6.24
N ASP A 222 -22.63 0.95 -7.52
CA ASP A 222 -23.70 0.26 -8.24
C ASP A 222 -23.41 -1.24 -8.39
N ASP A 223 -22.15 -1.61 -8.63
CA ASP A 223 -21.73 -3.00 -8.63
C ASP A 223 -21.99 -3.67 -7.27
N ALA A 224 -21.68 -2.99 -6.16
CA ALA A 224 -21.88 -3.50 -4.80
C ALA A 224 -23.35 -3.68 -4.41
N LYS A 225 -24.27 -2.90 -5.02
CA LYS A 225 -25.73 -3.08 -4.86
C LYS A 225 -26.30 -4.25 -5.65
N SER A 226 -25.54 -4.79 -6.60
CA SER A 226 -26.01 -5.88 -7.45
C SER A 226 -26.23 -7.15 -6.64
N LYS A 227 -27.35 -7.85 -6.88
CA LYS A 227 -27.62 -9.18 -6.29
C LYS A 227 -26.59 -10.23 -6.67
N ASP A 228 -25.87 -10.01 -7.77
CA ASP A 228 -24.80 -10.90 -8.20
C ASP A 228 -23.50 -10.66 -7.42
N PHE A 229 -23.34 -9.52 -6.74
CA PHE A 229 -22.13 -9.18 -5.99
C PHE A 229 -22.06 -10.01 -4.70
N LYS A 230 -21.02 -10.85 -4.58
CA LYS A 230 -20.91 -11.81 -3.47
C LYS A 230 -19.89 -11.42 -2.40
N ILE A 231 -19.06 -10.41 -2.64
CA ILE A 231 -18.02 -10.04 -1.69
C ILE A 231 -18.68 -9.53 -0.40
N LYS A 232 -18.38 -10.19 0.72
CA LYS A 232 -18.85 -9.85 2.07
C LYS A 232 -17.76 -9.27 2.94
N THR A 233 -16.50 -9.53 2.60
CA THR A 233 -15.35 -8.93 3.29
C THR A 233 -14.36 -8.35 2.30
N VAL A 234 -13.86 -7.16 2.60
CA VAL A 234 -12.82 -6.47 1.84
C VAL A 234 -11.69 -6.12 2.79
N ALA A 235 -10.48 -6.55 2.45
CA ALA A 235 -9.24 -6.11 3.07
C ALA A 235 -8.52 -5.20 2.07
N ASP A 236 -8.79 -3.91 2.16
CA ASP A 236 -8.21 -2.90 1.29
C ASP A 236 -6.88 -2.38 1.87
N ILE A 237 -5.77 -2.92 1.37
CA ILE A 237 -4.42 -2.58 1.84
C ILE A 237 -3.92 -1.27 1.23
N SER A 238 -4.50 -0.80 0.11
CA SER A 238 -4.09 0.48 -0.45
C SER A 238 -4.73 1.67 0.27
N CYS A 239 -5.88 1.47 0.94
CA CYS A 239 -6.67 2.50 1.64
C CYS A 239 -6.95 3.75 0.80
N ASP A 240 -7.24 3.56 -0.49
CA ASP A 240 -7.61 4.66 -1.38
C ASP A 240 -9.08 5.03 -1.15
N ILE A 241 -9.33 6.09 -0.36
CA ILE A 241 -10.68 6.55 0.00
C ILE A 241 -11.44 6.99 -1.26
N ASP A 242 -12.64 6.42 -1.47
CA ASP A 242 -13.46 6.60 -2.69
C ASP A 242 -12.68 6.32 -3.98
N GLY A 243 -11.64 5.49 -3.88
CA GLY A 243 -10.83 5.04 -4.99
C GLY A 243 -11.36 3.75 -5.61
N PRO A 244 -10.49 2.84 -6.06
CA PRO A 244 -10.87 1.67 -6.88
C PRO A 244 -11.86 0.70 -6.22
N VAL A 245 -11.97 0.75 -4.91
CA VAL A 245 -12.76 -0.16 -4.08
C VAL A 245 -13.86 0.68 -3.44
N ALA A 246 -15.05 0.68 -4.03
CA ALA A 246 -16.10 1.62 -3.65
C ALA A 246 -16.58 1.52 -2.18
N SER A 247 -16.34 0.39 -1.51
CA SER A 247 -16.65 0.23 -0.08
C SER A 247 -15.66 0.92 0.87
N THR A 248 -14.53 1.41 0.34
CA THR A 248 -13.50 2.13 1.11
C THR A 248 -13.89 3.60 1.29
N ILE A 249 -14.81 3.87 2.21
CA ILE A 249 -15.38 5.21 2.47
C ILE A 249 -14.56 6.04 3.46
N ARG A 250 -13.67 5.41 4.23
CA ARG A 250 -12.72 6.07 5.12
C ARG A 250 -11.57 5.12 5.47
N CYS A 251 -10.44 5.69 5.89
CA CYS A 251 -9.43 4.87 6.57
C CYS A 251 -9.89 4.51 7.99
N SER A 252 -9.50 3.31 8.40
CA SER A 252 -9.70 2.72 9.73
C SER A 252 -8.39 2.81 10.53
N SER A 253 -8.45 2.53 11.82
CA SER A 253 -7.28 2.66 12.70
C SER A 253 -6.82 1.30 13.18
N ILE A 254 -5.54 1.17 13.55
CA ILE A 254 -4.99 -0.05 14.14
C ILE A 254 -5.83 -0.58 15.31
N THR A 255 -6.39 0.29 16.16
CA THR A 255 -7.19 -0.12 17.33
C THR A 255 -8.65 -0.42 16.99
N LYS A 256 -9.16 0.11 15.87
CA LYS A 256 -10.50 -0.15 15.32
C LYS A 256 -10.37 -0.38 13.80
N PRO A 257 -9.86 -1.55 13.39
CA PRO A 257 -9.41 -1.76 12.01
C PRO A 257 -10.54 -2.10 11.04
N ILE A 258 -11.78 -2.23 11.53
CA ILE A 258 -12.92 -2.76 10.77
C ILE A 258 -14.12 -1.84 10.93
N TYR A 259 -14.84 -1.66 9.83
CA TYR A 259 -16.18 -1.05 9.80
C TYR A 259 -17.07 -1.79 8.79
N GLY A 260 -18.37 -1.50 8.82
CA GLY A 260 -19.31 -2.05 7.85
C GLY A 260 -19.67 -1.00 6.80
N TYR A 261 -19.71 -1.38 5.53
CA TYR A 261 -20.24 -0.57 4.44
C TYR A 261 -21.59 -1.14 4.00
N ASN A 262 -22.65 -0.35 4.11
CA ASN A 262 -23.98 -0.73 3.65
C ASN A 262 -24.15 -0.32 2.17
N PRO A 263 -24.26 -1.27 1.21
CA PRO A 263 -24.34 -0.93 -0.21
C PRO A 263 -25.59 -0.13 -0.59
N ASP A 264 -26.71 -0.31 0.11
CA ASP A 264 -27.98 0.35 -0.21
C ASP A 264 -27.96 1.83 0.19
N THR A 265 -27.43 2.13 1.38
CA THR A 265 -27.33 3.51 1.89
C THR A 265 -26.03 4.20 1.51
N GLU A 266 -25.02 3.43 1.07
CA GLU A 266 -23.65 3.89 0.80
C GLU A 266 -22.96 4.53 2.02
N THR A 267 -23.38 4.15 3.22
CA THR A 267 -22.85 4.68 4.48
C THR A 267 -22.25 3.60 5.37
N GLU A 268 -21.54 4.03 6.40
CA GLU A 268 -21.08 3.12 7.46
C GLU A 268 -22.27 2.52 8.22
N ASP A 269 -22.15 1.24 8.56
CA ASP A 269 -23.10 0.48 9.37
C ASP A 269 -22.37 -0.58 10.23
N ASP A 270 -23.09 -1.33 11.06
CA ASP A 270 -22.53 -2.43 11.84
C ASP A 270 -22.02 -3.54 10.91
N TYR A 271 -20.71 -3.78 10.96
CA TYR A 271 -20.03 -4.81 10.18
C TYR A 271 -20.54 -6.23 10.47
N ARG A 272 -21.31 -6.47 11.53
CA ARG A 272 -21.88 -7.79 11.84
C ARG A 272 -23.16 -8.11 11.07
N LYS A 273 -23.76 -7.15 10.38
CA LYS A 273 -24.98 -7.38 9.60
C LYS A 273 -24.68 -8.16 8.32
N GLN A 274 -25.62 -9.02 7.90
CA GLN A 274 -25.44 -9.94 6.76
C GLN A 274 -25.39 -9.25 5.39
N ASP A 275 -26.08 -8.12 5.26
CA ASP A 275 -26.15 -7.32 4.03
C ASP A 275 -25.13 -6.17 3.98
N VAL A 276 -24.22 -6.15 4.96
CA VAL A 276 -23.16 -5.15 5.07
C VAL A 276 -21.84 -5.78 4.66
N ILE A 277 -21.05 -5.06 3.86
CA ILE A 277 -19.69 -5.46 3.50
C ILE A 277 -18.77 -5.08 4.66
N THR A 278 -18.11 -6.07 5.26
CA THR A 278 -17.09 -5.81 6.28
C THR A 278 -15.83 -5.29 5.60
N VAL A 279 -15.34 -4.11 5.98
CA VAL A 279 -14.17 -3.48 5.37
C VAL A 279 -13.07 -3.27 6.39
N MET A 280 -11.86 -3.71 6.04
CA MET A 280 -10.62 -3.39 6.71
C MET A 280 -9.80 -2.52 5.77
N ALA A 281 -9.47 -1.30 6.19
CA ALA A 281 -8.75 -0.32 5.37
C ALA A 281 -7.84 0.52 6.28
N VAL A 282 -6.75 -0.06 6.78
CA VAL A 282 -5.79 0.62 7.66
C VAL A 282 -4.64 1.15 6.78
N ASP A 283 -4.31 2.43 6.91
CA ASP A 283 -3.33 3.13 6.05
C ASP A 283 -1.87 2.98 6.52
N ASN A 284 -1.66 2.53 7.76
CA ASN A 284 -0.35 2.41 8.40
C ASN A 284 -0.06 0.98 8.90
N LEU A 285 -0.57 -0.04 8.20
CA LEU A 285 -0.42 -1.47 8.52
C LEU A 285 1.00 -1.92 8.93
N PRO A 286 2.11 -1.46 8.31
CA PRO A 286 3.45 -1.86 8.77
C PRO A 286 3.76 -1.51 10.23
N CYS A 287 3.07 -0.52 10.80
CA CYS A 287 3.25 -0.09 12.20
C CYS A 287 2.73 -1.11 13.21
N GLU A 288 1.97 -2.12 12.81
CA GLU A 288 1.54 -3.21 13.70
C GLU A 288 2.63 -4.27 13.90
N LEU A 289 3.64 -4.31 13.01
CA LEU A 289 4.84 -5.14 13.16
C LEU A 289 6.09 -4.27 13.05
N PRO A 290 6.27 -3.26 13.93
CA PRO A 290 7.31 -2.25 13.77
C PRO A 290 8.71 -2.85 13.85
N LYS A 291 8.92 -3.82 14.75
CA LYS A 291 10.21 -4.53 14.89
C LYS A 291 10.60 -5.24 13.59
N ASP A 292 9.71 -6.08 13.07
CA ASP A 292 9.99 -6.86 11.86
C ASP A 292 10.12 -5.95 10.64
N ALA A 293 9.24 -4.95 10.51
CA ALA A 293 9.28 -3.97 9.43
C ALA A 293 10.59 -3.17 9.42
N SER A 294 11.05 -2.70 10.58
CA SER A 294 12.32 -1.99 10.73
C SER A 294 13.53 -2.87 10.43
N ILE A 295 13.55 -4.13 10.88
CA ILE A 295 14.63 -5.07 10.56
C ILE A 295 14.69 -5.29 9.04
N GLY A 296 13.56 -5.59 8.40
CA GLY A 296 13.51 -5.82 6.95
C GLY A 296 13.85 -4.58 6.13
N PHE A 297 13.44 -3.39 6.58
CA PHE A 297 13.82 -2.14 5.95
C PHE A 297 15.33 -1.88 6.07
N GLY A 298 15.88 -2.02 7.27
CA GLY A 298 17.31 -1.82 7.56
C GLY A 298 18.21 -2.79 6.79
N GLN A 299 17.82 -4.06 6.66
CA GLN A 299 18.55 -5.03 5.84
C GLN A 299 18.63 -4.62 4.37
N ASN A 300 17.51 -4.16 3.79
CA ASN A 300 17.50 -3.67 2.41
C ASN A 300 18.29 -2.36 2.25
N LEU A 301 18.21 -1.46 3.23
CA LEU A 301 18.99 -0.22 3.26
C LEU A 301 20.50 -0.54 3.25
N LEU A 302 20.95 -1.44 4.13
CA LEU A 302 22.34 -1.88 4.22
C LEU A 302 22.82 -2.58 2.94
N ALA A 303 21.98 -3.42 2.35
CA ALA A 303 22.37 -4.22 1.18
C ALA A 303 22.42 -3.40 -0.12
N TYR A 304 21.49 -2.46 -0.30
CA TYR A 304 21.24 -1.86 -1.62
C TYR A 304 21.42 -0.34 -1.67
N VAL A 305 21.38 0.36 -0.54
CA VAL A 305 21.46 1.83 -0.51
C VAL A 305 22.80 2.28 0.06
N MET A 306 23.19 1.73 1.22
CA MET A 306 24.44 2.11 1.88
C MET A 306 25.67 2.01 0.97
N PRO A 307 25.88 0.94 0.18
CA PRO A 307 27.05 0.87 -0.70
C PRO A 307 27.17 2.03 -1.69
N ASN A 308 26.03 2.53 -2.19
CA ASN A 308 25.98 3.67 -3.11
C ASN A 308 26.04 5.02 -2.37
N LEU A 309 25.69 5.05 -1.09
CA LEU A 309 25.67 6.27 -0.27
C LEU A 309 27.05 6.62 0.29
N ILE A 310 27.81 5.61 0.76
CA ILE A 310 29.15 5.80 1.33
C ILE A 310 30.28 5.51 0.35
N GLY A 311 29.98 4.79 -0.73
CA GLY A 311 30.92 4.46 -1.80
C GLY A 311 30.58 5.19 -3.09
N ASP A 312 31.02 4.63 -4.21
CA ASP A 312 30.74 5.19 -5.53
C ASP A 312 29.30 4.87 -5.96
N ASP A 313 28.51 5.91 -6.25
CA ASP A 313 27.15 5.76 -6.77
C ASP A 313 27.14 5.43 -8.28
N LEU A 314 27.78 4.31 -8.65
CA LEU A 314 28.03 3.93 -10.05
C LEU A 314 26.75 3.85 -10.90
N ASN A 315 25.64 3.51 -10.27
CA ASN A 315 24.33 3.39 -10.92
C ASN A 315 23.43 4.60 -10.69
N ASN A 316 23.95 5.71 -10.16
CA ASN A 316 23.23 6.95 -9.86
C ASN A 316 21.95 6.71 -9.01
N VAL A 317 21.97 5.75 -8.10
CA VAL A 317 20.87 5.40 -7.20
C VAL A 317 20.57 6.54 -6.24
N ILE A 318 21.61 7.12 -5.63
CA ILE A 318 21.49 8.25 -4.69
C ILE A 318 21.24 9.54 -5.46
N GLU A 319 21.96 9.76 -6.56
CA GLU A 319 21.81 10.96 -7.38
C GLU A 319 20.37 11.11 -7.90
N ARG A 320 19.76 10.03 -8.45
CA ARG A 320 18.36 10.07 -8.91
C ARG A 320 17.36 10.32 -7.78
N ALA A 321 17.65 9.83 -6.58
CA ALA A 321 16.80 9.99 -5.41
C ALA A 321 17.02 11.32 -4.66
N THR A 322 18.03 12.10 -5.04
CA THR A 322 18.33 13.40 -4.43
C THR A 322 17.36 14.45 -4.96
N ILE A 323 16.49 14.98 -4.09
CA ILE A 323 15.50 16.02 -4.42
C ILE A 323 16.18 17.39 -4.53
N CYS A 324 16.95 17.76 -3.51
CA CYS A 324 17.67 19.03 -3.43
C CYS A 324 19.07 18.84 -2.87
N GLU A 325 19.97 19.75 -3.24
CA GLU A 325 21.37 19.81 -2.80
C GLU A 325 21.91 21.22 -3.11
N ASN A 326 22.85 21.74 -2.29
CA ASN A 326 23.47 23.06 -2.51
C ASN A 326 22.45 24.20 -2.69
N GLY A 327 21.37 24.15 -1.91
CA GLY A 327 20.30 25.15 -1.91
C GLY A 327 19.43 25.17 -3.18
N LYS A 328 19.50 24.13 -4.01
CA LYS A 328 18.76 24.04 -5.28
C LYS A 328 18.08 22.69 -5.44
N LEU A 329 16.96 22.69 -6.16
CA LEU A 329 16.33 21.47 -6.65
C LEU A 329 17.22 20.82 -7.72
N LYS A 330 17.30 19.49 -7.72
CA LYS A 330 17.99 18.74 -8.78
C LYS A 330 17.14 18.75 -10.06
N ASN A 331 17.76 18.52 -11.21
CA ASN A 331 17.12 18.69 -12.53
C ASN A 331 15.81 17.89 -12.69
N SER A 332 15.76 16.65 -12.17
CA SER A 332 14.57 15.80 -12.21
C SER A 332 13.41 16.30 -11.34
N TYR A 333 13.67 17.21 -10.40
CA TYR A 333 12.70 17.73 -9.44
C TYR A 333 12.36 19.22 -9.67
N ARG A 334 12.77 19.80 -10.80
CA ARG A 334 12.48 21.22 -11.13
C ARG A 334 10.99 21.51 -11.30
N TYR A 335 10.16 20.50 -11.52
CA TYR A 335 8.70 20.68 -11.51
C TYR A 335 8.18 21.17 -10.14
N LEU A 336 8.93 20.96 -9.05
CA LEU A 336 8.61 21.47 -7.71
C LEU A 336 8.95 22.96 -7.52
N GLU A 337 9.52 23.66 -8.52
CA GLU A 337 9.88 25.08 -8.40
C GLU A 337 8.66 25.96 -8.05
N SER A 338 7.54 25.81 -8.75
CA SER A 338 6.30 26.54 -8.45
C SER A 338 5.76 26.21 -7.05
N TYR A 339 5.87 24.94 -6.65
CA TYR A 339 5.44 24.44 -5.35
C TYR A 339 6.19 25.10 -4.19
N VAL A 340 7.50 25.31 -4.31
CA VAL A 340 8.31 25.97 -3.26
C VAL A 340 8.29 27.50 -3.34
N MET A 341 8.06 28.06 -4.52
CA MET A 341 7.93 29.52 -4.73
C MET A 341 6.57 30.07 -4.28
N TYR A 342 5.57 29.21 -4.06
CA TYR A 342 4.29 29.63 -3.51
C TYR A 342 4.48 30.25 -2.11
N ASP A 343 3.90 31.44 -1.93
CA ASP A 343 3.92 32.16 -0.66
C ASP A 343 2.53 32.10 -0.03
N ASP A 344 2.44 31.39 1.08
CA ASP A 344 1.18 31.19 1.81
C ASP A 344 0.67 32.51 2.46
N ASN A 345 1.49 33.58 2.47
CA ASN A 345 1.14 34.88 3.05
C ASN A 345 0.45 35.85 2.06
N LEU A 346 0.25 35.45 0.80
CA LEU A 346 -0.32 36.28 -0.26
C LEU A 346 -1.76 35.91 -0.65
N SER A 347 -2.44 35.06 0.14
CA SER A 347 -3.84 34.63 -0.08
C SER A 347 -4.77 35.02 1.04
#